data_AF-A0A413YRU4-F1
#
_entry.id   AF-A0A413YRU4-F1
#
_cell.length_a   1.000
_cell.length_b   1.000
_cell.length_c   1.000
_cell.angle_alpha   90.00
_cell.angle_beta   90.00
_cell.angle_gamma   90.00
#
_symmetry.space_group_name_H-M   'P 1'
#
loop_
_entity.id
_entity.type
_entity.pdbx_description
1 polymer ?
#
loop_
_entity_poly.entity_id
_entity_poly.type
_entity_poly.pdbx_seq_one_letter_code
_entity_poly.pdbx_strand_id
1 'polypeptide(L)'
;MRGKWLRGIIIVYLFLILCNLFHEFPSKLGNLHSIPVSEEWYLIVVNRWNEIPEDYRVELTELSNGQKVDSRIYPYLQEMFDAARKDGIYPVVREGYRTYEEQQKILDDKIKAYINEGYSQSRAKRTAKEWVALPGTSEHQLGIAVDINADY
;
A
#
# COMPACT_ATOMS: atom_id res chain seq x y z
N MET A 1 -54.33 16.02 20.05
CA MET A 1 -53.95 14.93 19.13
C MET A 1 -52.78 15.24 18.18
N ARG A 2 -52.52 16.50 17.78
CA ARG A 2 -51.43 16.86 16.82
C ARG A 2 -49.98 16.66 17.31
N GLY A 3 -49.69 16.81 18.61
CA GLY A 3 -48.32 16.73 19.14
C GLY A 3 -47.72 15.32 19.23
N LYS A 4 -48.55 14.27 19.32
CA LYS A 4 -48.08 12.87 19.35
C LYS A 4 -47.59 12.39 17.99
N TRP A 5 -48.24 12.84 16.92
CA TRP A 5 -47.85 12.54 15.54
C TRP A 5 -46.53 13.20 15.15
N LEU A 6 -46.33 14.46 15.56
CA LEU A 6 -45.09 15.19 15.29
C LEU A 6 -43.87 14.55 15.97
N ARG A 7 -44.03 14.05 17.20
CA ARG A 7 -42.98 13.29 17.92
C ARG A 7 -42.66 11.97 17.24
N GLY A 8 -43.68 11.26 16.72
CA GLY A 8 -43.47 10.03 15.96
C GLY A 8 -42.64 10.27 14.69
N ILE A 9 -42.93 11.34 13.94
CA ILE A 9 -42.21 11.70 12.71
C ILE A 9 -40.74 12.06 13.03
N ILE A 10 -40.49 12.83 14.09
CA ILE A 10 -39.12 13.20 14.49
C ILE A 10 -38.30 11.97 14.88
N ILE A 11 -38.89 11.01 15.60
CA ILE A 11 -38.21 9.77 15.99
C ILE A 11 -37.84 8.93 14.76
N VAL A 12 -38.74 8.83 13.78
CA VAL A 12 -38.46 8.10 12.53
C VAL A 12 -37.34 8.78 11.74
N TYR A 13 -37.34 10.11 11.63
CA TYR A 13 -36.28 10.84 10.92
C TYR A 13 -34.92 10.73 11.63
N LEU A 14 -34.89 10.82 12.97
CA LEU A 14 -33.66 10.61 13.74
C LEU A 14 -33.14 9.17 13.58
N PHE A 15 -34.03 8.18 13.56
CA PHE A 15 -33.66 6.79 13.32
C PHE A 15 -33.13 6.58 11.89
N LEU A 16 -33.71 7.24 10.89
CA LEU A 16 -33.20 7.20 9.51
C LEU A 16 -31.82 7.87 9.36
N ILE A 17 -31.59 9.01 10.03
CA ILE A 17 -30.27 9.67 10.06
C ILE A 17 -29.25 8.78 10.76
N LEU A 18 -29.63 8.17 11.89
CA LEU A 18 -28.79 7.24 12.63
C LEU A 18 -28.47 5.99 11.79
N CYS A 19 -29.47 5.43 11.10
CA CYS A 19 -29.29 4.31 10.17
C CYS A 19 -28.40 4.69 8.99
N ASN A 20 -28.46 5.91 8.44
CA ASN A 20 -27.55 6.39 7.40
C ASN A 20 -26.13 6.60 7.94
N LEU A 21 -25.97 7.12 9.17
CA LEU A 21 -24.67 7.23 9.84
C LEU A 21 -24.03 5.85 10.07
N PHE A 22 -24.83 4.84 10.41
CA PHE A 22 -24.40 3.46 10.55
C PHE A 22 -24.30 2.69 9.21
N HIS A 23 -24.98 3.13 8.15
CA HIS A 23 -24.82 2.59 6.78
C HIS A 23 -23.50 3.03 6.14
N GLU A 24 -22.96 4.18 6.54
CA GLU A 24 -21.57 4.56 6.23
C GLU A 24 -20.54 3.82 7.13
N PHE A 25 -21.01 3.05 8.12
CA PHE A 25 -20.19 2.35 9.11
C PHE A 25 -20.22 0.80 9.09
N PRO A 26 -20.35 0.11 7.93
CA PRO A 26 -19.92 -1.27 7.84
C PRO A 26 -19.03 -1.48 6.61
N SER A 27 -17.75 -1.14 6.76
CA SER A 27 -16.68 -1.77 5.95
C SER A 27 -15.37 -1.99 6.71
N LYS A 28 -15.17 -1.38 7.90
CA LYS A 28 -14.00 -1.64 8.75
C LYS A 28 -14.08 -2.90 9.63
N LEU A 29 -15.14 -3.69 9.50
CA LEU A 29 -15.33 -4.96 10.23
C LEU A 29 -15.11 -6.20 9.34
N GLY A 30 -14.58 -6.02 8.12
CA GLY A 30 -14.15 -7.13 7.28
C GLY A 30 -12.80 -7.68 7.74
N ASN A 31 -12.83 -8.80 8.47
CA ASN A 31 -11.69 -9.61 8.89
C ASN A 31 -10.65 -8.90 9.78
N LEU A 32 -10.93 -8.83 11.09
CA LEU A 32 -9.94 -8.51 12.12
C LEU A 32 -9.03 -9.73 12.39
N HIS A 33 -8.36 -10.26 11.36
CA HIS A 33 -7.21 -11.11 11.57
C HIS A 33 -5.98 -10.21 11.58
N SER A 34 -5.68 -9.64 12.75
CA SER A 34 -4.42 -8.94 12.97
C SER A 34 -3.31 -9.98 13.00
N ILE A 35 -2.46 -10.01 11.97
CA ILE A 35 -1.22 -10.77 12.03
C ILE A 35 -0.36 -10.08 13.10
N PRO A 36 0.08 -10.79 14.15
CA PRO A 36 0.98 -10.19 15.13
C PRO A 36 2.22 -9.69 14.40
N VAL A 37 2.65 -8.46 14.70
CA VAL A 37 3.92 -7.93 14.18
C VAL A 37 5.02 -8.87 14.66
N SER A 38 5.74 -9.50 13.73
CA SER A 38 6.84 -10.40 14.07
C SER A 38 7.91 -9.62 14.81
N GLU A 39 8.46 -10.21 15.87
CA GLU A 39 9.65 -9.66 16.55
C GLU A 39 10.86 -9.67 15.60
N GLU A 40 10.89 -10.64 14.67
CA GLU A 40 11.80 -10.64 13.53
C GLU A 40 11.41 -9.58 12.51
N TRP A 41 12.16 -8.47 12.50
CA TRP A 41 11.91 -7.33 11.60
C TRP A 41 11.77 -7.70 10.11
N TYR A 42 12.43 -8.77 9.66
CA TYR A 42 12.41 -9.23 8.26
C TYR A 42 11.18 -10.09 7.91
N LEU A 43 10.31 -10.38 8.89
CA LEU A 43 9.06 -11.13 8.71
C LEU A 43 7.82 -10.23 8.86
N ILE A 44 7.98 -8.91 8.90
CA ILE A 44 6.86 -7.98 8.89
C ILE A 44 5.98 -8.24 7.65
N VAL A 45 4.67 -8.36 7.88
CA VAL A 45 3.70 -8.60 6.80
C VAL A 45 3.02 -7.29 6.44
N VAL A 46 3.22 -6.83 5.21
CA VAL A 46 2.56 -5.64 4.66
C VAL A 46 1.76 -6.03 3.42
N ASN A 47 0.48 -5.67 3.39
CA ASN A 47 -0.42 -5.90 2.27
C ASN A 47 -1.68 -5.04 2.41
N ARG A 48 -2.67 -5.24 1.53
CA ARG A 48 -3.95 -4.50 1.55
C ARG A 48 -4.64 -4.44 2.92
N TRP A 49 -4.44 -5.45 3.76
CA TRP A 49 -5.09 -5.59 5.07
C TRP A 49 -4.14 -5.33 6.24
N ASN A 50 -2.84 -5.17 5.97
CA ASN A 50 -1.80 -4.96 6.98
C ASN A 50 -0.96 -3.76 6.53
N GLU A 51 -1.32 -2.59 7.03
CA GLU A 51 -0.59 -1.34 6.77
C GLU A 51 0.75 -1.33 7.51
N ILE A 52 1.69 -0.54 6.99
CA ILE A 52 2.95 -0.24 7.65
C ILE A 52 2.64 0.48 8.97
N PRO A 53 3.26 0.07 10.10
CA PRO A 53 3.10 0.76 11.38
C PRO A 53 3.45 2.25 11.28
N GLU A 54 2.65 3.12 11.90
CA GLU A 54 2.85 4.59 11.85
C GLU A 54 4.22 5.03 12.40
N ASP A 55 4.76 4.27 13.34
CA ASP A 55 6.05 4.48 13.97
C ASP A 55 7.21 3.73 13.29
N TYR A 56 6.97 3.05 12.16
CA TYR A 56 8.03 2.37 11.41
C TYR A 56 9.11 3.38 10.99
N ARG A 57 10.37 3.03 11.26
CA ARG A 57 11.56 3.78 10.85
C ARG A 57 12.54 2.82 10.21
N VAL A 58 13.15 3.26 9.12
CA VAL A 58 14.16 2.49 8.39
C VAL A 58 15.38 3.37 8.16
N GLU A 59 16.56 2.83 8.45
CA GLU A 59 17.82 3.41 8.01
C GLU A 59 18.10 2.94 6.59
N LEU A 60 18.40 3.89 5.71
CA LEU A 60 18.53 3.63 4.28
C LEU A 60 19.99 3.75 3.83
N THR A 61 20.42 2.78 3.03
CA THR A 61 21.65 2.85 2.24
C THR A 61 21.31 3.28 0.81
N GLU A 62 21.95 4.34 0.33
CA GLU A 62 21.86 4.77 -1.06
C GLU A 62 22.83 3.95 -1.93
N LEU A 63 22.30 3.37 -3.00
CA LEU A 63 23.03 2.61 -4.01
C LEU A 63 23.67 3.57 -5.02
N SER A 64 24.60 3.07 -5.83
CA SER A 64 25.32 3.89 -6.83
C SER A 64 24.44 4.58 -7.87
N ASN A 65 23.23 4.06 -8.11
CA ASN A 65 22.24 4.62 -9.03
C ASN A 65 21.20 5.53 -8.34
N GLY A 66 21.42 5.91 -7.07
CA GLY A 66 20.54 6.77 -6.28
C GLY A 66 19.30 6.07 -5.70
N GLN A 67 19.06 4.80 -6.03
CA GLN A 67 18.05 3.99 -5.35
C GLN A 67 18.46 3.76 -3.89
N LYS A 68 17.48 3.53 -3.02
CA LYS A 68 17.71 3.34 -1.59
C LYS A 68 17.17 1.99 -1.15
N VAL A 69 17.79 1.36 -0.18
CA VAL A 69 17.32 0.11 0.43
C VAL A 69 17.51 0.18 1.93
N ASP A 70 16.79 -0.64 2.69
CA ASP A 70 17.07 -0.85 4.11
C ASP A 70 18.54 -1.27 4.28
N SER A 71 19.29 -0.55 5.11
CA SER A 71 20.71 -0.82 5.35
C SER A 71 20.97 -2.25 5.82
N ARG A 72 19.99 -2.89 6.47
CA ARG A 72 20.09 -4.27 6.94
C ARG A 72 20.05 -5.29 5.80
N ILE A 73 19.41 -4.98 4.65
CA ILE A 73 19.39 -5.88 3.49
C ILE A 73 20.59 -5.70 2.56
N TYR A 74 21.26 -4.55 2.63
CA TYR A 74 22.31 -4.18 1.68
C TYR A 74 23.44 -5.22 1.52
N PRO A 75 24.02 -5.81 2.59
CA PRO A 75 25.07 -6.82 2.43
C PRO A 75 24.60 -8.07 1.65
N TYR A 76 23.35 -8.50 1.86
CA TYR A 76 22.78 -9.68 1.19
C TYR A 76 22.43 -9.38 -0.27
N LEU A 77 21.92 -8.18 -0.54
CA LEU A 77 21.68 -7.71 -1.91
C LEU A 77 23.00 -7.63 -2.69
N GLN A 78 24.06 -7.12 -2.06
CA GLN A 78 25.40 -7.06 -2.62
C GLN A 78 25.94 -8.47 -2.93
N GLU A 79 25.82 -9.41 -1.99
CA GLU A 79 26.21 -10.81 -2.19
C GLU A 79 25.49 -11.46 -3.38
N MET A 80 24.17 -11.28 -3.48
CA MET A 80 23.38 -11.79 -4.60
C MET A 80 23.85 -11.20 -5.94
N PHE A 81 24.14 -9.90 -6.00
CA PHE A 81 24.61 -9.24 -7.22
C PHE A 81 26.06 -9.61 -7.57
N ASP A 82 26.91 -9.87 -6.57
CA ASP A 82 28.27 -10.41 -6.79
C ASP A 82 28.21 -11.84 -7.34
N ALA A 83 27.32 -12.69 -6.82
CA ALA A 83 27.10 -14.03 -7.33
C ALA A 83 26.59 -14.01 -8.78
N ALA A 84 25.56 -13.21 -9.07
CA ALA A 84 25.04 -13.05 -10.43
C ALA A 84 26.13 -12.63 -11.43
N ARG A 85 27.00 -11.67 -11.05
CA ARG A 85 28.10 -11.20 -11.91
C ARG A 85 29.16 -12.26 -12.17
N LYS A 86 29.43 -13.15 -11.21
CA LYS A 86 30.34 -14.30 -11.42
C LYS A 86 29.79 -15.26 -12.48
N ASP A 87 28.48 -15.34 -12.61
CA ASP A 87 27.78 -16.15 -13.62
C ASP A 87 27.51 -15.39 -14.93
N GLY A 88 28.06 -14.17 -15.09
CA GLY A 88 27.87 -13.34 -16.29
C GLY A 88 26.51 -12.67 -16.40
N ILE A 89 25.76 -12.58 -15.29
CA ILE A 89 24.46 -11.91 -15.20
C ILE A 89 24.66 -10.54 -14.53
N TYR A 90 24.16 -9.47 -15.13
CA TYR A 90 24.36 -8.08 -14.67
C TYR A 90 23.02 -7.44 -14.26
N PRO A 91 22.51 -7.73 -13.06
CA PRO A 91 21.27 -7.14 -12.56
C PRO A 91 21.49 -5.71 -12.08
N VAL A 92 20.43 -4.90 -12.14
CA VAL A 92 20.34 -3.55 -11.57
C VAL A 92 19.09 -3.45 -10.69
N VAL A 93 19.19 -2.71 -9.58
CA VAL A 93 18.01 -2.31 -8.81
C VAL A 93 17.32 -1.18 -9.58
N ARG A 94 16.19 -1.50 -10.21
CA ARG A 94 15.38 -0.52 -10.93
C ARG A 94 14.65 0.38 -9.94
N GLU A 95 14.10 -0.22 -8.90
CA GLU A 95 13.34 0.46 -7.84
C GLU A 95 13.67 -0.16 -6.48
N GLY A 96 13.98 0.67 -5.49
CA GLY A 96 14.15 0.26 -4.10
C GLY A 96 13.07 0.87 -3.20
N TYR A 97 13.50 1.54 -2.13
CA TYR A 97 12.65 2.25 -1.20
C TYR A 97 11.82 3.32 -1.90
N ARG A 98 10.55 3.41 -1.53
CA ARG A 98 9.62 4.45 -1.98
C ARG A 98 9.01 5.17 -0.77
N THR A 99 8.82 6.48 -0.85
CA THR A 99 8.00 7.19 0.14
C THR A 99 6.51 6.91 -0.09
N TYR A 100 5.69 7.34 0.88
CA TYR A 100 4.23 7.30 0.73
C TYR A 100 3.75 8.09 -0.49
N GLU A 101 4.31 9.28 -0.71
CA GLU A 101 3.97 10.17 -1.82
C GLU A 101 4.38 9.58 -3.17
N GLU A 102 5.54 8.93 -3.23
CA GLU A 102 5.99 8.23 -4.44
C GLU A 102 5.06 7.06 -4.77
N GLN A 103 4.67 6.26 -3.77
CA GLN A 103 3.71 5.17 -3.95
C GLN A 103 2.33 5.70 -4.40
N GLN A 104 1.88 6.83 -3.84
CA GLN A 104 0.63 7.48 -4.24
C GLN A 104 0.69 7.94 -5.70
N LYS A 105 1.82 8.53 -6.11
CA LYS A 105 2.03 8.95 -7.49
C LYS A 105 1.98 7.77 -8.46
N ILE A 106 2.62 6.63 -8.14
CA ILE A 106 2.58 5.43 -8.98
C ILE A 106 1.14 4.91 -9.12
N LEU A 107 0.38 4.89 -8.04
CA LEU A 107 -1.03 4.50 -8.07
C LEU A 107 -1.86 5.45 -8.96
N ASP A 108 -1.67 6.76 -8.81
CA ASP A 108 -2.39 7.76 -9.59
C ASP A 108 -2.03 7.70 -11.08
N ASP A 109 -0.75 7.51 -11.41
CA ASP A 109 -0.28 7.33 -12.78
C ASP A 109 -0.91 6.07 -13.40
N LYS A 110 -1.01 4.95 -12.65
CA LYS A 110 -1.66 3.72 -13.12
C LYS A 110 -3.16 3.88 -13.32
N ILE A 111 -3.84 4.61 -12.43
CA ILE A 111 -5.26 4.96 -12.59
C ILE A 111 -5.45 5.78 -13.87
N LYS A 112 -4.61 6.80 -14.07
CA LYS A 112 -4.64 7.67 -15.25
C LYS A 112 -4.39 6.88 -16.54
N ALA A 113 -3.46 5.93 -16.53
CA ALA A 113 -3.20 5.06 -17.67
C ALA A 113 -4.47 4.29 -18.08
N TYR A 114 -5.18 3.66 -17.13
CA TYR A 114 -6.43 2.95 -17.45
C TYR A 114 -7.55 3.87 -17.92
N ILE A 115 -7.65 5.09 -17.38
CA ILE A 115 -8.61 6.09 -17.89
C ILE A 115 -8.31 6.41 -19.36
N ASN A 116 -7.05 6.58 -19.71
CA ASN A 116 -6.62 6.84 -21.09
C ASN A 116 -6.88 5.64 -22.02
N GLU A 117 -6.94 4.42 -21.49
CA GLU A 117 -7.37 3.21 -22.20
C GLU A 117 -8.91 3.11 -22.33
N GLY A 118 -9.68 4.09 -21.84
CA GLY A 118 -11.14 4.16 -21.98
C GLY A 118 -11.92 3.58 -20.79
N TYR A 119 -11.27 3.29 -19.67
CA TYR A 119 -11.94 2.80 -18.47
C TYR A 119 -12.69 3.94 -17.77
N SER A 120 -13.84 3.63 -17.16
CA SER A 120 -14.47 4.57 -16.22
C SER A 120 -13.60 4.76 -14.97
N GLN A 121 -13.73 5.90 -14.29
CA GLN A 121 -12.97 6.21 -13.07
C GLN A 121 -13.01 5.08 -12.03
N SER A 122 -14.19 4.50 -11.80
CA SER A 122 -14.37 3.43 -10.82
C SER A 122 -13.70 2.12 -11.26
N ARG A 123 -13.77 1.78 -12.55
CA ARG A 123 -13.10 0.60 -13.10
C ARG A 123 -11.59 0.78 -13.10
N ALA A 124 -11.08 1.93 -13.54
CA ALA A 124 -9.66 2.26 -13.53
C ALA A 124 -9.06 2.18 -12.12
N LYS A 125 -9.73 2.75 -11.12
CA LYS A 125 -9.32 2.64 -9.70
C LYS A 125 -9.27 1.20 -9.21
N ARG A 126 -10.26 0.38 -9.57
CA ARG A 126 -10.29 -1.03 -9.15
C ARG A 126 -9.15 -1.81 -9.82
N THR A 127 -8.99 -1.70 -11.14
CA THR A 127 -7.95 -2.40 -11.89
C THR A 127 -6.54 -1.93 -11.50
N ALA A 128 -6.31 -0.64 -11.26
CA ALA A 128 -5.01 -0.15 -10.80
C ALA A 128 -4.58 -0.78 -9.47
N LYS A 129 -5.53 -0.94 -8.53
CA LYS A 129 -5.28 -1.56 -7.22
C LYS A 129 -5.02 -3.06 -7.28
N GLU A 130 -5.15 -3.72 -8.43
CA GLU A 130 -4.74 -5.10 -8.64
C GLU A 130 -3.22 -5.20 -8.93
N TRP A 131 -2.61 -4.11 -9.41
CA TRP A 131 -1.20 -4.05 -9.80
C TRP A 131 -0.34 -3.21 -8.86
N VAL A 132 -0.92 -2.16 -8.29
CA VAL A 132 -0.21 -1.20 -7.43
C VAL A 132 -0.83 -1.21 -6.05
N ALA A 133 0.00 -1.50 -5.05
CA ALA A 133 -0.38 -1.42 -3.65
C ALA A 133 -0.84 -0.01 -3.28
N LEU A 134 -1.76 0.10 -2.32
CA LEU A 134 -2.11 1.39 -1.74
C LEU A 134 -0.89 1.95 -1.00
N PRO A 135 -0.70 3.27 -0.96
CA PRO A 135 0.26 3.88 -0.06
C PRO A 135 0.04 3.42 1.39
N GLY A 136 1.12 3.08 2.07
CA GLY A 136 1.11 2.44 3.39
C GLY A 136 0.98 0.92 3.34
N THR A 137 0.84 0.31 2.15
CA THR A 137 0.68 -1.16 1.99
C THR A 137 1.68 -1.78 1.00
N SER A 138 2.73 -1.05 0.63
CA SER A 138 3.76 -1.48 -0.32
C SER A 138 5.03 -1.89 0.42
N GLU A 139 5.59 -3.06 0.13
CA GLU A 139 6.85 -3.52 0.73
C GLU A 139 8.04 -2.61 0.34
N HIS A 140 7.97 -1.90 -0.79
CA HIS A 140 8.96 -0.88 -1.14
C HIS A 140 9.04 0.23 -0.09
N GLN A 141 7.95 0.55 0.59
CA GLN A 141 7.96 1.56 1.65
C GLN A 141 8.61 1.06 2.96
N LEU A 142 8.89 -0.24 3.08
CA LEU A 142 9.70 -0.80 4.17
C LEU A 142 11.21 -0.73 3.86
N GLY A 143 11.59 -0.57 2.59
CA GLY A 143 12.98 -0.62 2.12
C GLY A 143 13.54 -2.04 1.93
N ILE A 144 12.72 -3.08 2.14
CA ILE A 144 13.15 -4.49 2.06
C ILE A 144 12.83 -5.17 0.71
N ALA A 145 12.07 -4.49 -0.16
CA ALA A 145 11.75 -4.95 -1.50
C ALA A 145 12.56 -4.18 -2.56
N VAL A 146 12.98 -4.89 -3.61
CA VAL A 146 13.66 -4.33 -4.78
C VAL A 146 13.07 -4.90 -6.07
N ASP A 147 12.79 -4.02 -7.03
CA ASP A 147 12.52 -4.44 -8.41
C ASP A 147 13.85 -4.57 -9.15
N ILE A 148 14.16 -5.77 -9.63
CA ILE A 148 15.44 -6.08 -10.28
C ILE A 148 15.22 -6.29 -11.78
N ASN A 149 15.96 -5.54 -12.60
CA ASN A 149 15.99 -5.69 -14.05
C ASN A 149 17.41 -6.02 -14.52
N ALA A 150 17.57 -6.40 -15.78
CA ALA A 150 18.89 -6.45 -16.40
C ALA A 150 19.35 -5.03 -16.80
N ASP A 151 20.67 -4.84 -16.80
CA ASP A 151 21.31 -3.65 -17.35
C ASP A 151 21.20 -3.69 -18.89
N TYR A 152 20.35 -2.84 -19.48
CA TYR A 152 20.16 -2.71 -20.94
C TYR A 152 20.50 -1.29 -21.40
#